data_AF-A0A371MUQ4-F1
#
_entry.id   AF-A0A371MUQ4-F1
#
_cell.length_a   1.000
_cell.length_b   1.000
_cell.length_c   1.000
_cell.angle_alpha   90.00
_cell.angle_beta   90.00
_cell.angle_gamma   90.00
#
_symmetry.space_group_name_H-M   'P 1'
#
loop_
_entity.id
_entity.type
_entity.pdbx_description
1 polymer ?
#
loop_
_entity_poly.entity_id
_entity_poly.type
_entity_poly.pdbx_seq_one_letter_code
_entity_poly.pdbx_strand_id
1 'polypeptide(L)'
;MYDIQSARQRDGDAAEDRNDRVDEILNRPRLGYGESDPLVGDDYDDYLEQPDDLTTPEANQFVTELFAHPLVSSIDDAIQETTPATGDRLIVANWREAFERATELFGVSIPEDSDEHDMQDSKSRLTELLGDYPEDMRDPSNAITVSTLYAELGCSTNEIAEVFSDEGRNVTPNQIRAILRNVGLIHSNESEDSEPSHQLGGTSMSYRDTDVPNSGGNTGININSEAVARDPTVTVERGE
;
A
#
# COMPACT_ATOMS: atom_id res chain seq x y z
N MET A 1 -24.78 -7.04 -3.74
CA MET A 1 -24.07 -8.23 -4.24
C MET A 1 -23.02 -7.70 -5.18
N TYR A 2 -21.76 -7.67 -4.75
CA TYR A 2 -20.67 -7.01 -5.49
C TYR A 2 -20.42 -7.76 -6.81
N ASP A 3 -20.21 -6.99 -7.88
CA ASP A 3 -19.93 -7.56 -9.18
C ASP A 3 -18.45 -7.95 -9.28
N ILE A 4 -18.17 -9.18 -8.87
CA ILE A 4 -16.85 -9.81 -8.96
C ILE A 4 -16.34 -9.80 -10.41
N GLN A 5 -17.22 -9.84 -11.42
CA GLN A 5 -16.78 -9.83 -12.82
C GLN A 5 -16.23 -8.45 -13.20
N SER A 6 -16.92 -7.38 -12.80
CA SER A 6 -16.43 -6.02 -12.99
C SER A 6 -15.12 -5.79 -12.23
N ALA A 7 -15.00 -6.28 -10.99
CA ALA A 7 -13.74 -6.20 -10.23
C ALA A 7 -12.58 -6.91 -10.95
N ARG A 8 -12.81 -8.07 -11.58
CA ARG A 8 -11.79 -8.80 -12.33
C ARG A 8 -11.33 -8.09 -13.60
N GLN A 9 -12.21 -7.35 -14.26
CA GLN A 9 -11.90 -6.64 -15.49
C GLN A 9 -11.01 -5.42 -15.25
N ARG A 10 -11.09 -4.82 -14.06
CA ARG A 10 -10.28 -3.67 -13.68
C ARG A 10 -8.78 -3.97 -13.52
N ASP A 11 -8.40 -5.23 -13.32
CA ASP A 11 -7.00 -5.66 -13.13
C ASP A 11 -6.17 -4.73 -12.22
N GLY A 12 -6.73 -4.30 -11.10
CA GLY A 12 -6.05 -3.41 -10.15
C GLY A 12 -6.33 -1.92 -10.31
N ASP A 13 -7.02 -1.49 -11.37
CA ASP A 13 -7.46 -0.11 -11.56
C ASP A 13 -8.68 0.23 -10.68
N ALA A 14 -8.91 1.52 -10.45
CA ALA A 14 -10.08 2.02 -9.73
C ALA A 14 -11.37 1.76 -10.53
N ALA A 15 -12.50 1.62 -9.83
CA ALA A 15 -13.80 1.54 -10.50
C ALA A 15 -14.26 2.94 -10.96
N GLU A 16 -14.63 3.05 -12.25
CA GLU A 16 -15.09 4.31 -12.86
C GLU A 16 -16.40 4.83 -12.25
N ASP A 17 -17.22 3.93 -11.70
CA ASP A 17 -18.52 4.21 -11.10
C ASP A 17 -18.53 4.00 -9.57
N ARG A 18 -17.36 4.14 -8.92
CA ARG A 18 -17.28 4.06 -7.46
C ARG A 18 -18.03 5.21 -6.80
N ASN A 19 -18.34 5.02 -5.52
CA ASN A 19 -19.10 6.00 -4.75
C ASN A 19 -18.28 7.29 -4.59
N ASP A 20 -18.89 8.45 -4.90
CA ASP A 20 -18.28 9.78 -4.73
C ASP A 20 -17.67 9.99 -3.34
N ARG A 21 -18.22 9.36 -2.29
CA ARG A 21 -17.67 9.42 -0.93
C ARG A 21 -16.29 8.77 -0.84
N VAL A 22 -16.03 7.71 -1.60
CA VAL A 22 -14.70 7.07 -1.66
C VAL A 22 -13.70 8.04 -2.29
N ASP A 23 -14.08 8.69 -3.39
CA ASP A 23 -13.26 9.73 -4.02
C ASP A 23 -13.00 10.91 -3.08
N GLU A 24 -14.02 11.38 -2.36
CA GLU A 24 -13.89 12.46 -1.38
C GLU A 24 -12.91 12.09 -0.26
N ILE A 25 -12.94 10.85 0.23
CA ILE A 25 -12.02 10.39 1.28
C ILE A 25 -10.59 10.25 0.74
N LEU A 26 -10.43 9.70 -0.46
CA LEU A 26 -9.11 9.45 -1.06
C LEU A 26 -8.41 10.75 -1.50
N ASN A 27 -9.16 11.70 -2.06
CA ASN A 27 -8.63 12.97 -2.58
C ASN A 27 -8.60 14.11 -1.54
N ARG A 28 -8.92 13.83 -0.27
CA ARG A 28 -8.84 14.86 0.78
C ARG A 28 -7.38 15.33 0.92
N PRO A 29 -7.12 16.65 0.96
CA PRO A 29 -5.77 17.17 1.19
C PRO A 29 -5.17 16.59 2.47
N ARG A 30 -3.87 16.31 2.45
CA ARG A 30 -3.12 15.78 3.59
C ARG A 30 -2.04 16.75 3.99
N LEU A 31 -1.70 16.65 5.27
CA LEU A 31 -0.55 17.33 5.81
C LEU A 31 0.68 16.44 5.61
N GLY A 32 1.72 16.96 5.00
CA GLY A 32 3.02 16.32 4.93
C GLY A 32 3.69 16.46 3.58
N TYR A 33 5.00 16.69 3.61
CA TYR A 33 5.81 16.84 2.41
C TYR A 33 5.72 15.61 1.51
N GLY A 34 5.20 15.80 0.30
CA GLY A 34 5.02 14.73 -0.68
C GLY A 34 3.91 13.72 -0.31
N GLU A 35 3.11 14.01 0.72
CA GLU A 35 1.98 13.16 1.08
C GLU A 35 0.77 13.48 0.19
N SER A 36 0.42 14.73 -0.11
CA SER A 36 -0.65 15.05 -1.08
C SER A 36 -0.23 16.12 -2.07
N ASP A 37 -1.18 16.79 -2.73
CA ASP A 37 -0.87 18.04 -3.40
C ASP A 37 -0.32 19.04 -2.36
N PRO A 38 0.63 19.92 -2.75
CA PRO A 38 1.19 20.92 -1.86
C PRO A 38 0.11 21.82 -1.27
N LEU A 39 0.21 22.14 0.03
CA LEU A 39 -0.72 23.06 0.67
C LEU A 39 -0.58 24.52 0.19
N VAL A 40 0.57 24.88 -0.38
CA VAL A 40 0.84 26.23 -0.90
C VAL A 40 1.50 26.14 -2.27
N GLY A 41 0.93 26.79 -3.28
CA GLY A 41 1.49 26.76 -4.65
C GLY A 41 1.06 25.54 -5.45
N ASP A 42 1.79 25.26 -6.54
CA ASP A 42 1.43 24.23 -7.53
C ASP A 42 2.28 22.94 -7.40
N ASP A 43 3.53 23.03 -6.90
CA ASP A 43 4.47 21.91 -6.76
C ASP A 43 5.33 22.04 -5.49
N TYR A 44 5.77 20.92 -4.91
CA TYR A 44 6.72 20.90 -3.79
C TYR A 44 8.12 21.34 -4.21
N ASP A 45 8.47 21.22 -5.49
CA ASP A 45 9.72 21.74 -6.03
C ASP A 45 9.83 23.28 -5.90
N ASP A 46 8.69 23.97 -5.72
CA ASP A 46 8.64 25.42 -5.47
C ASP A 46 8.79 25.79 -3.99
N TYR A 47 8.82 24.81 -3.09
CA TYR A 47 9.00 25.07 -1.66
C TYR A 47 10.42 25.52 -1.35
N LEU A 48 10.54 26.23 -0.23
CA LEU A 48 11.85 26.65 0.28
C LEU A 48 12.67 25.42 0.69
N GLU A 49 13.88 25.29 0.15
CA GLU A 49 14.76 24.16 0.46
C GLU A 49 15.48 24.33 1.81
N GLN A 50 15.67 25.57 2.27
CA GLN A 50 16.47 25.89 3.45
C GLN A 50 15.66 26.69 4.48
N PRO A 51 15.83 26.39 5.79
CA PRO A 51 15.19 27.15 6.86
C PRO A 51 15.49 28.65 6.81
N ASP A 52 16.71 29.04 6.44
CA ASP A 52 17.12 30.44 6.42
C ASP A 52 16.30 31.28 5.41
N ASP A 53 15.79 30.64 4.35
CA ASP A 53 14.98 31.30 3.33
C ASP A 53 13.61 31.74 3.85
N LEU A 54 13.09 31.11 4.92
CA LEU A 54 11.80 31.47 5.53
C LEU A 54 11.77 32.91 6.07
N THR A 55 12.93 33.49 6.35
CA THR A 55 13.03 34.87 6.88
C THR A 55 13.23 35.93 5.79
N THR A 56 13.27 35.52 4.52
CA THR A 56 13.42 36.42 3.38
C THR A 56 12.08 37.10 3.03
N PRO A 57 12.09 38.34 2.51
CA PRO A 57 10.85 39.01 2.10
C PRO A 57 10.01 38.21 1.09
N GLU A 58 10.66 37.41 0.25
CA GLU A 58 10.04 36.54 -0.75
C GLU A 58 9.21 35.42 -0.09
N ALA A 59 9.62 34.92 1.08
CA ALA A 59 8.92 33.87 1.82
C ALA A 59 7.65 34.34 2.53
N ASN A 60 7.39 35.65 2.62
CA ASN A 60 6.24 36.20 3.34
C ASN A 60 4.91 35.64 2.82
N GLN A 61 4.74 35.58 1.49
CA GLN A 61 3.53 35.04 0.88
C GLN A 61 3.36 33.55 1.25
N PHE A 62 4.42 32.78 1.09
CA PHE A 62 4.43 31.35 1.42
C PHE A 62 4.05 31.09 2.88
N VAL A 63 4.70 31.76 3.83
CA VAL A 63 4.45 31.58 5.28
C VAL A 63 3.02 32.01 5.63
N THR A 64 2.54 33.11 5.05
CA THR A 64 1.17 33.59 5.30
C THR A 64 0.12 32.62 4.77
N GLU A 65 0.31 32.08 3.56
CA GLU A 65 -0.61 31.12 2.95
C GLU A 65 -0.59 29.78 3.69
N LEU A 66 0.59 29.31 4.09
CA LEU A 66 0.75 28.05 4.81
C LEU A 66 -0.02 28.06 6.15
N PHE A 67 0.20 29.08 6.98
CA PHE A 67 -0.49 29.20 8.28
C PHE A 67 -1.96 29.63 8.16
N ALA A 68 -2.43 30.04 6.98
CA ALA A 68 -3.84 30.24 6.71
C ALA A 68 -4.56 28.93 6.31
N HIS A 69 -3.81 27.86 6.02
CA HIS A 69 -4.39 26.60 5.56
C HIS A 69 -5.06 25.83 6.72
N PRO A 70 -6.28 25.28 6.56
CA PRO A 70 -7.02 24.60 7.63
C PRO A 70 -6.32 23.36 8.24
N LEU A 71 -5.38 22.76 7.52
CA LEU A 71 -4.61 21.59 8.00
C LEU A 71 -3.38 21.98 8.81
N VAL A 72 -2.96 23.25 8.77
CA VAL A 72 -1.80 23.74 9.50
C VAL A 72 -2.29 24.44 10.76
N SER A 73 -2.28 23.71 11.86
CA SER A 73 -2.70 24.21 13.17
C SER A 73 -1.53 24.59 14.07
N SER A 74 -0.32 24.15 13.72
CA SER A 74 0.89 24.36 14.53
C SER A 74 2.12 24.58 13.65
N ILE A 75 3.23 25.01 14.28
CA ILE A 75 4.54 25.03 13.61
C ILE A 75 4.97 23.61 13.23
N ASP A 76 4.61 22.59 14.00
CA ASP A 76 4.97 21.19 13.72
C ASP A 76 4.30 20.72 12.43
N ASP A 77 3.06 21.14 12.21
CA ASP A 77 2.34 20.86 10.97
C ASP A 77 3.01 21.54 9.77
N ALA A 78 3.36 22.82 9.93
CA ALA A 78 4.10 23.55 8.90
C ALA A 78 5.42 22.86 8.57
N ILE A 79 6.17 22.40 9.57
CA ILE A 79 7.42 21.64 9.35
C ILE A 79 7.12 20.32 8.65
N GLN A 80 6.11 19.58 9.09
CA GLN A 80 5.73 18.31 8.47
C GLN A 80 5.40 18.49 6.99
N GLU A 81 4.72 19.57 6.64
CA GLU A 81 4.38 19.93 5.27
C GLU A 81 5.60 20.37 4.45
N THR A 82 6.53 21.13 5.04
CA THR A 82 7.64 21.73 4.26
C THR A 82 8.91 20.91 4.20
N THR A 83 9.07 19.87 5.02
CA THR A 83 10.31 19.09 5.03
C THR A 83 10.08 17.58 5.07
N PRO A 84 10.79 16.80 4.23
CA PRO A 84 10.79 15.33 4.31
C PRO A 84 11.54 14.80 5.55
N ALA A 85 12.23 15.67 6.30
CA ALA A 85 13.16 15.29 7.36
C ALA A 85 12.54 15.33 8.77
N THR A 86 11.25 15.01 8.91
CA THR A 86 10.51 15.01 10.19
C THR A 86 11.13 14.13 11.29
N GLY A 87 12.01 13.19 10.93
CA GLY A 87 12.73 12.32 11.88
C GLY A 87 14.08 12.85 12.41
N ASP A 88 14.69 13.87 11.78
CA ASP A 88 15.98 14.42 12.23
C ASP A 88 15.77 15.60 13.17
N ARG A 89 16.05 15.38 14.46
CA ARG A 89 15.86 16.38 15.51
C ARG A 89 16.61 17.68 15.27
N LEU A 90 17.77 17.65 14.63
CA LEU A 90 18.54 18.87 14.36
C LEU A 90 17.91 19.66 13.21
N ILE A 91 17.48 18.97 12.16
CA ILE A 91 16.80 19.60 11.02
C ILE A 91 15.48 20.21 11.49
N VAL A 92 14.66 19.45 12.21
CA VAL A 92 13.38 19.92 12.77
C VAL A 92 13.57 21.13 13.69
N ALA A 93 14.60 21.14 14.53
CA ALA A 93 14.88 22.28 15.42
C ALA A 93 15.22 23.56 14.63
N ASN A 94 16.02 23.45 13.56
CA ASN A 94 16.37 24.60 12.71
C ASN A 94 15.14 25.13 11.97
N TRP A 95 14.33 24.24 11.41
CA TRP A 95 13.07 24.62 10.75
C TRP A 95 12.09 25.30 11.70
N ARG A 96 11.96 24.77 12.92
CA ARG A 96 11.13 25.39 13.96
C ARG A 96 11.58 26.80 14.28
N GLU A 97 12.87 27.00 14.56
CA GLU A 97 13.41 28.33 14.86
C GLU A 97 13.20 29.31 13.68
N ALA A 98 13.33 28.83 12.45
CA ALA A 98 13.07 29.62 11.26
C ALA A 98 11.60 30.04 11.13
N PHE A 99 10.66 29.12 11.35
CA PHE A 99 9.22 29.44 11.33
C PHE A 99 8.83 30.39 12.47
N GLU A 100 9.36 30.21 13.67
CA GLU A 100 9.13 31.13 14.80
C GLU A 100 9.58 32.55 14.44
N ARG A 101 10.77 32.70 13.85
CA ARG A 101 11.27 33.99 13.39
C ARG A 101 10.45 34.56 12.24
N ALA A 102 10.06 33.74 11.27
CA ALA A 102 9.29 34.17 10.11
C ALA A 102 7.90 34.66 10.51
N THR A 103 7.21 33.92 11.38
CA THR A 103 5.89 34.31 11.91
C THR A 103 5.96 35.60 12.72
N GLU A 104 7.00 35.77 13.55
CA GLU A 104 7.26 37.05 14.25
C GLU A 104 7.52 38.20 13.26
N LEU A 105 8.38 37.96 12.26
CA LEU A 105 8.80 38.96 11.28
C LEU A 105 7.64 39.44 10.39
N PHE A 106 6.79 38.52 9.95
CA PHE A 106 5.66 38.81 9.05
C PHE A 106 4.35 39.11 9.80
N GLY A 107 4.34 38.95 11.12
CA GLY A 107 3.14 39.18 11.94
C GLY A 107 2.04 38.16 11.69
N VAL A 108 2.41 36.93 11.32
CA VAL A 108 1.48 35.82 11.12
C VAL A 108 1.11 35.27 12.49
N SER A 109 -0.19 35.19 12.77
CA SER A 109 -0.67 34.56 14.00
C SER A 109 -0.57 33.05 13.82
N ILE A 110 0.33 32.42 14.58
CA ILE A 110 0.30 30.97 14.74
C ILE A 110 -1.04 30.66 15.41
N PRO A 111 -1.88 29.77 14.85
CA PRO A 111 -3.03 29.29 15.57
C PRO A 111 -2.54 28.77 16.93
N GLU A 112 -2.95 29.41 18.02
CA GLU A 112 -2.60 28.89 19.34
C GLU A 112 -3.16 27.46 19.39
N ASP A 113 -2.38 26.52 19.94
CA ASP A 113 -2.81 25.15 20.25
C ASP A 113 -4.12 25.23 21.06
N SER A 114 -5.24 25.40 20.36
CA SER A 114 -6.52 25.40 20.99
C SER A 114 -6.73 23.93 21.28
N ASP A 115 -6.59 23.56 22.55
CA ASP A 115 -7.06 22.30 23.11
C ASP A 115 -8.54 22.00 22.74
N GLU A 116 -9.25 22.96 22.12
CA GLU A 116 -10.61 22.91 21.59
C GLU A 116 -10.72 22.74 20.06
N HIS A 117 -9.62 22.64 19.31
CA HIS A 117 -9.67 21.75 18.15
C HIS A 117 -9.73 20.35 18.75
N ASP A 118 -10.95 19.94 19.14
CA ASP A 118 -11.38 18.55 19.10
C ASP A 118 -10.60 17.97 17.93
N MET A 119 -9.63 17.09 18.23
CA MET A 119 -9.04 16.17 17.26
C MET A 119 -10.22 15.80 16.40
N GLN A 120 -10.33 16.41 15.22
CA GLN A 120 -11.59 16.42 14.50
C GLN A 120 -11.59 15.09 13.79
N ASP A 121 -11.75 14.06 14.62
CA ASP A 121 -11.74 12.65 14.39
C ASP A 121 -11.08 12.39 13.05
N SER A 122 -9.77 12.68 12.95
CA SER A 122 -8.95 12.34 11.78
C SER A 122 -8.76 10.83 11.80
N LYS A 123 -9.89 10.14 11.79
CA LYS A 123 -10.06 8.74 11.51
C LYS A 123 -9.23 8.50 10.26
N SER A 124 -8.28 7.57 10.36
CA SER A 124 -7.49 7.20 9.21
C SER A 124 -8.42 6.93 8.03
N ARG A 125 -8.01 7.24 6.80
CA ARG A 125 -8.83 6.96 5.60
C ARG A 125 -9.32 5.52 5.61
N LEU A 126 -8.48 4.59 6.09
CA LEU A 126 -8.84 3.18 6.28
C LEU A 126 -10.04 3.00 7.21
N THR A 127 -10.08 3.73 8.32
CA THR A 127 -11.21 3.74 9.27
C THR A 127 -12.46 4.36 8.65
N GLU A 128 -12.34 5.46 7.91
CA GLU A 128 -13.49 6.09 7.24
C GLU A 128 -14.07 5.21 6.12
N LEU A 129 -13.20 4.55 5.35
CA LEU A 129 -13.56 3.66 4.25
C LEU A 129 -14.22 2.36 4.75
N LEU A 130 -13.66 1.75 5.81
CA LEU A 130 -14.16 0.48 6.33
C LEU A 130 -15.22 0.63 7.42
N GLY A 131 -15.41 1.82 7.98
CA GLY A 131 -16.36 2.09 9.05
C GLY A 131 -16.15 1.21 10.28
N ASP A 132 -17.12 0.34 10.58
CA ASP A 132 -17.15 -0.48 11.80
C ASP A 132 -16.36 -1.80 11.69
N TYR A 133 -15.46 -1.94 10.71
CA TYR A 133 -14.61 -3.12 10.62
C TYR A 133 -13.77 -3.31 11.90
N PRO A 134 -13.63 -4.53 12.43
CA PRO A 134 -12.77 -4.81 13.56
C PRO A 134 -11.32 -4.40 13.28
N GLU A 135 -10.66 -3.73 14.23
CA GLU A 135 -9.29 -3.22 14.07
C GLU A 135 -8.28 -4.32 13.71
N ASP A 136 -8.43 -5.51 14.29
CA ASP A 136 -7.60 -6.69 14.02
C ASP A 136 -7.77 -7.24 12.60
N MET A 137 -8.87 -6.91 11.93
CA MET A 137 -9.09 -7.25 10.52
C MET A 137 -8.49 -6.21 9.57
N ARG A 138 -8.23 -4.99 10.02
CA ARG A 138 -7.66 -3.90 9.21
C ARG A 138 -6.18 -4.15 8.98
N ASP A 139 -5.85 -5.20 8.24
CA ASP A 139 -4.48 -5.58 7.95
C ASP A 139 -4.27 -5.75 6.44
N PRO A 140 -3.16 -5.23 5.87
CA PRO A 140 -2.89 -5.37 4.45
C PRO A 140 -2.69 -6.82 4.03
N SER A 141 -2.36 -7.76 4.93
CA SER A 141 -2.32 -9.20 4.67
C SER A 141 -3.69 -9.88 4.76
N ASN A 142 -4.70 -9.19 5.33
CA ASN A 142 -6.05 -9.73 5.43
C ASN A 142 -6.75 -9.61 4.07
N ALA A 143 -6.87 -10.75 3.40
CA ALA A 143 -7.50 -10.84 2.10
C ALA A 143 -8.95 -10.35 2.07
N ILE A 144 -9.69 -10.44 3.18
CA ILE A 144 -11.08 -9.93 3.26
C ILE A 144 -11.07 -8.41 3.15
N THR A 145 -10.23 -7.74 3.94
CA THR A 145 -10.11 -6.28 3.96
C THR A 145 -9.66 -5.75 2.61
N VAL A 146 -8.61 -6.35 2.03
CA VAL A 146 -8.13 -5.99 0.69
C VAL A 146 -9.21 -6.22 -0.38
N SER A 147 -9.96 -7.32 -0.29
CA SER A 147 -11.06 -7.61 -1.22
C SER A 147 -12.21 -6.62 -1.08
N THR A 148 -12.54 -6.18 0.14
CA THR A 148 -13.57 -5.17 0.39
C THR A 148 -13.17 -3.82 -0.21
N LEU A 149 -11.96 -3.34 0.09
CA LEU A 149 -11.46 -2.08 -0.49
C LEU A 149 -11.45 -2.12 -2.01
N TYR A 150 -11.01 -3.24 -2.60
CA TYR A 150 -10.97 -3.39 -4.05
C TYR A 150 -12.36 -3.57 -4.67
N ALA A 151 -13.06 -4.65 -4.35
CA ALA A 151 -14.27 -5.08 -5.07
C ALA A 151 -15.55 -4.36 -4.61
N GLU A 152 -15.61 -3.90 -3.37
CA GLU A 152 -16.78 -3.24 -2.81
C GLU A 152 -16.66 -1.71 -2.85
N LEU A 153 -15.51 -1.15 -2.46
CA LEU A 153 -15.30 0.30 -2.48
C LEU A 153 -14.73 0.81 -3.81
N GLY A 154 -14.28 -0.08 -4.69
CA GLY A 154 -13.80 0.31 -6.02
C GLY A 154 -12.43 0.97 -6.01
N CYS A 155 -11.64 0.80 -4.94
CA CYS A 155 -10.27 1.29 -4.89
C CYS A 155 -9.37 0.51 -5.86
N SER A 156 -8.32 1.16 -6.35
CA SER A 156 -7.21 0.57 -7.10
C SER A 156 -6.18 -0.07 -6.15
N THR A 157 -5.26 -0.87 -6.69
CA THR A 157 -4.14 -1.42 -5.90
C THR A 157 -3.21 -0.35 -5.33
N ASN A 158 -3.10 0.79 -6.02
CA ASN A 158 -2.27 1.91 -5.58
C ASN A 158 -2.91 2.63 -4.39
N GLU A 159 -4.18 2.98 -4.50
CA GLU A 159 -4.93 3.64 -3.43
C GLU A 159 -5.04 2.76 -2.19
N ILE A 160 -5.20 1.44 -2.36
CA ILE A 160 -5.20 0.51 -1.23
C ILE A 160 -3.84 0.52 -0.52
N ALA A 161 -2.74 0.46 -1.28
CA ALA A 161 -1.40 0.49 -0.70
C ALA A 161 -1.14 1.82 0.04
N GLU A 162 -1.59 2.93 -0.54
CA GLU A 162 -1.48 4.27 0.04
C GLU A 162 -2.27 4.40 1.35
N VAL A 163 -3.54 3.99 1.35
CA VAL A 163 -4.40 4.03 2.55
C VAL A 163 -3.83 3.20 3.70
N PHE A 164 -3.20 2.05 3.42
CA PHE A 164 -2.50 1.29 4.45
C PHE A 164 -1.19 1.95 4.88
N SER A 165 -0.51 2.67 3.98
CA SER A 165 0.73 3.36 4.27
C SER A 165 0.55 4.56 5.20
N ASP A 166 -0.61 5.23 5.12
CA ASP A 166 -1.00 6.28 6.07
C ASP A 166 -0.96 5.81 7.53
N GLU A 167 -1.21 4.53 7.78
CA GLU A 167 -1.16 3.94 9.13
C GLU A 167 0.25 3.50 9.54
N GLY A 168 1.28 4.00 8.84
CA GLY A 168 2.69 3.67 9.09
C GLY A 168 3.09 2.28 8.59
N ARG A 169 2.33 1.68 7.66
CA ARG A 169 2.61 0.33 7.15
C ARG A 169 3.31 0.43 5.80
N ASN A 170 4.46 -0.20 5.66
CA ASN A 170 5.17 -0.24 4.37
C ASN A 170 4.51 -1.22 3.40
N VAL A 171 3.46 -0.77 2.70
CA VAL A 171 2.67 -1.58 1.77
C VAL A 171 2.90 -1.14 0.34
N THR A 172 3.16 -2.08 -0.55
CA THR A 172 3.36 -1.80 -1.97
C THR A 172 2.16 -2.25 -2.80
N PRO A 173 1.87 -1.61 -3.95
CA PRO A 173 0.79 -2.05 -4.85
C PRO A 173 0.96 -3.51 -5.30
N ASN A 174 2.19 -3.98 -5.47
CA ASN A 174 2.50 -5.36 -5.85
C ASN A 174 2.08 -6.37 -4.77
N GLN A 175 2.23 -6.03 -3.50
CA GLN A 175 1.76 -6.89 -2.40
C GLN A 175 0.23 -6.99 -2.42
N ILE A 176 -0.48 -5.87 -2.61
CA ILE A 176 -1.94 -5.85 -2.75
C ILE A 176 -2.38 -6.70 -3.94
N ARG A 177 -1.69 -6.54 -5.09
CA ARG A 177 -1.97 -7.31 -6.32
C ARG A 177 -1.78 -8.81 -6.11
N ALA A 178 -0.75 -9.23 -5.40
CA ALA A 178 -0.51 -10.64 -5.07
C ALA A 178 -1.66 -11.24 -4.22
N ILE A 179 -2.15 -10.49 -3.24
CA ILE A 179 -3.30 -10.91 -2.41
C ILE A 179 -4.57 -11.03 -3.26
N LEU A 180 -4.84 -10.04 -4.11
CA LEU A 180 -6.00 -10.06 -5.02
C LEU A 180 -5.93 -11.18 -6.06
N ARG A 181 -4.73 -11.57 -6.52
CA ARG A 181 -4.53 -12.78 -7.34
C ARG A 181 -4.86 -14.05 -6.56
N ASN A 182 -4.41 -14.16 -5.31
CA ASN A 182 -4.67 -15.34 -4.47
C ASN A 182 -6.15 -15.58 -4.19
N VAL A 183 -6.96 -14.52 -4.10
CA VAL A 183 -8.43 -14.63 -3.98
C VAL A 183 -9.16 -14.66 -5.33
N GLY A 184 -8.43 -14.57 -6.44
CA GLY A 184 -8.98 -14.62 -7.80
C GLY A 184 -9.80 -13.39 -8.17
N LEU A 185 -9.44 -12.21 -7.67
CA LEU A 185 -10.02 -10.92 -8.05
C LEU A 185 -9.22 -10.18 -9.12
N ILE A 186 -7.96 -10.55 -9.35
CA ILE A 186 -7.09 -10.04 -10.41
C ILE A 186 -6.47 -11.24 -11.16
N HIS A 187 -6.14 -11.07 -12.43
CA HIS A 187 -5.56 -12.16 -13.22
C HIS A 187 -4.08 -12.40 -12.84
N SER A 188 -3.69 -13.67 -12.81
CA SER A 188 -2.28 -14.05 -12.76
C SER A 188 -1.72 -14.01 -14.17
N ASN A 189 -0.77 -13.12 -14.44
CA ASN A 189 0.00 -13.21 -15.68
C ASN A 189 0.98 -14.37 -15.53
N GLU A 190 0.75 -15.46 -16.26
CA GLU A 190 1.56 -16.69 -16.25
C GLU A 190 3.06 -16.47 -16.58
N SER A 191 3.46 -15.25 -16.96
CA SER A 191 4.83 -14.87 -17.29
C SER A 191 5.67 -14.35 -16.11
N GLU A 192 5.09 -14.01 -14.95
CA GLU A 192 5.85 -13.47 -13.80
C GLU A 192 6.04 -14.47 -12.65
N ASP A 193 5.23 -15.52 -12.58
CA ASP A 193 5.23 -16.49 -11.47
C ASP A 193 5.94 -17.81 -11.83
N SER A 194 7.21 -17.73 -12.25
CA SER A 194 8.08 -18.92 -12.31
C SER A 194 8.86 -19.11 -11.00
N GLU A 195 8.16 -19.46 -9.92
CA GLU A 195 8.71 -20.21 -8.78
C GLU A 195 7.69 -21.23 -8.25
N PRO A 196 8.15 -22.37 -7.70
CA PRO A 196 7.53 -23.65 -7.97
C PRO A 196 6.29 -23.88 -7.10
N SER A 197 5.16 -24.10 -7.76
CA SER A 197 3.97 -24.65 -7.14
C SER A 197 4.30 -25.97 -6.44
N HIS A 198 4.07 -26.03 -5.12
CA HIS A 198 3.89 -27.29 -4.42
C HIS A 198 2.69 -28.03 -5.04
N GLN A 199 3.01 -28.91 -6.00
CA GLN A 199 2.06 -29.75 -6.71
C GLN A 199 1.52 -30.82 -5.76
N LEU A 200 0.46 -30.50 -5.04
CA LEU A 200 -0.37 -31.45 -4.33
C LEU A 200 -1.20 -32.25 -5.33
N GLY A 201 -0.84 -33.53 -5.48
CA GLY A 201 -1.73 -34.66 -5.77
C GLY A 201 -2.81 -34.47 -6.84
N GLY A 202 -2.49 -34.88 -8.07
CA GLY A 202 -3.50 -35.15 -9.10
C GLY A 202 -2.94 -36.07 -10.17
N THR A 203 -3.28 -37.36 -10.10
CA THR A 203 -3.01 -38.34 -11.15
C THR A 203 -3.75 -37.92 -12.43
N SER A 204 -3.04 -37.35 -13.41
CA SER A 204 -3.60 -37.17 -14.75
C SER A 204 -3.38 -38.46 -15.55
N MET A 205 -4.45 -39.23 -15.69
CA MET A 205 -4.53 -40.26 -16.73
C MET A 205 -4.52 -39.56 -18.10
N SER A 206 -3.45 -39.74 -18.87
CA SER A 206 -3.45 -39.36 -20.28
C SER A 206 -3.92 -40.56 -21.10
N TYR A 207 -5.17 -40.55 -21.54
CA TYR A 207 -5.62 -41.35 -22.67
C TYR A 207 -5.18 -40.64 -23.95
N ARG A 208 -4.39 -41.32 -24.78
CA ARG A 208 -4.18 -40.96 -26.19
C ARG A 208 -4.48 -42.19 -27.03
N ASP A 209 -5.69 -42.21 -27.58
CA ASP A 209 -6.00 -42.91 -28.81
C ASP A 209 -5.83 -41.91 -29.96
N THR A 210 -4.97 -42.24 -30.92
CA THR A 210 -5.25 -42.31 -32.38
C THR A 210 -3.94 -42.23 -33.20
N ASP A 211 -3.73 -43.30 -33.97
CA ASP A 211 -3.28 -43.33 -35.37
C ASP A 211 -1.83 -42.95 -35.77
N VAL A 212 -1.00 -43.99 -35.85
CA VAL A 212 -0.12 -44.45 -36.96
C VAL A 212 -0.14 -43.54 -38.22
N PRO A 213 1.01 -43.10 -38.81
CA PRO A 213 1.91 -44.04 -39.48
C PRO A 213 3.43 -43.73 -39.57
N ASN A 214 4.17 -44.84 -39.52
CA ASN A 214 5.36 -45.18 -40.32
C ASN A 214 6.76 -44.60 -39.97
N SER A 215 7.66 -45.57 -39.78
CA SER A 215 9.09 -45.60 -40.17
C SER A 215 10.17 -45.18 -39.17
N GLY A 216 10.82 -46.21 -38.61
CA GLY A 216 12.28 -46.29 -38.55
C GLY A 216 12.98 -45.69 -37.34
N GLY A 217 13.58 -46.53 -36.50
CA GLY A 217 14.63 -46.08 -35.59
C GLY A 217 14.60 -46.74 -34.21
N ASN A 218 15.18 -47.94 -34.15
CA ASN A 218 15.42 -48.72 -32.95
C ASN A 218 16.56 -48.09 -32.10
N THR A 219 16.28 -47.71 -30.86
CA THR A 219 17.27 -47.74 -29.76
C THR A 219 16.53 -48.12 -28.48
N GLY A 220 16.56 -49.40 -28.15
CA GLY A 220 16.11 -49.91 -26.87
C GLY A 220 17.13 -49.68 -25.76
N ILE A 221 16.65 -49.55 -24.53
CA ILE A 221 17.35 -50.06 -23.34
C ILE A 221 16.34 -50.89 -22.55
N ASN A 222 16.62 -52.20 -22.52
CA ASN A 222 15.95 -53.23 -21.74
C ASN A 222 16.10 -52.95 -20.24
N ILE A 223 15.00 -52.97 -19.48
CA ILE A 223 15.04 -53.09 -18.03
C ILE A 223 14.89 -54.59 -17.71
N ASN A 224 16.01 -55.24 -17.37
CA ASN A 224 15.99 -56.61 -16.84
C ASN A 224 15.32 -56.61 -15.46
N SER A 225 14.33 -57.50 -15.32
CA SER A 225 13.66 -57.82 -14.06
C SER A 225 14.28 -59.09 -13.46
N GLU A 226 14.98 -58.97 -12.34
CA GLU A 226 15.33 -60.04 -11.38
C GLU A 226 16.13 -59.37 -10.23
N ALA A 227 16.11 -59.73 -8.95
CA ALA A 227 15.19 -60.41 -8.04
C ALA A 227 15.90 -60.38 -6.64
N VAL A 228 15.11 -60.28 -5.56
CA VAL A 228 15.32 -60.95 -4.25
C VAL A 228 16.26 -60.32 -3.17
N ALA A 229 15.56 -59.87 -2.11
CA ALA A 229 15.73 -60.05 -0.65
C ALA A 229 16.90 -59.43 0.15
N ARG A 230 16.53 -58.65 1.19
CA ARG A 230 16.53 -59.06 2.62
C ARG A 230 15.99 -57.94 3.52
N ASP A 231 15.17 -58.31 4.49
CA ASP A 231 14.67 -57.56 5.66
C ASP A 231 15.13 -58.37 6.93
N PRO A 232 14.99 -57.96 8.22
CA PRO A 232 14.80 -56.65 8.88
C PRO A 232 15.84 -56.42 10.02
N THR A 233 15.83 -55.23 10.67
CA THR A 233 15.81 -55.00 12.15
C THR A 233 16.39 -53.63 12.54
N VAL A 234 15.55 -52.72 13.09
CA VAL A 234 15.95 -51.79 14.16
C VAL A 234 14.73 -51.53 15.07
N THR A 235 14.94 -51.75 16.36
CA THR A 235 13.99 -51.71 17.47
C THR A 235 13.70 -50.27 17.93
N VAL A 236 12.47 -49.99 18.34
CA VAL A 236 12.04 -48.73 18.97
C VAL A 236 12.08 -48.90 20.49
N GLU A 237 12.89 -48.10 21.19
CA GLU A 237 12.80 -47.95 22.65
C GLU A 237 11.92 -46.75 23.00
N ARG A 238 10.95 -46.98 23.89
CA ARG A 238 10.06 -45.98 24.47
C ARG A 238 10.36 -45.96 25.98
N GLY A 239 11.01 -44.90 26.45
CA GLY A 239 11.23 -44.64 27.87
C GLY A 239 10.07 -43.84 28.46
N GLU A 240 9.66 -44.23 29.66
CA GLU A 240 8.61 -43.65 30.50
C GLU A 240 8.88 -42.20 30.93
#